data_AF-D8F922-F1
#
_entry.id   AF-D8F922-F1
#
_cell.length_a   1.000
_cell.length_b   1.000
_cell.length_c   1.000
_cell.angle_alpha   90.00
_cell.angle_beta   90.00
_cell.angle_gamma   90.00
#
_symmetry.space_group_name_H-M   'P 1'
#
loop_
_entity.id
_entity.type
_entity.pdbx_description
1 polymer ?
#
loop_
_entity_poly.entity_id
_entity_poly.type
_entity_poly.pdbx_seq_one_letter_code
_entity_poly.pdbx_strand_id
1 'polypeptide(L)'
;MAKYAQNDCLLYILCHGVDMDAEKAIKEFQKRKVVTIEEIADLLDSSVTTARRQLKKWRTYTSFNMNGRYYSLPGIPRFDEHGIWKYREILFSQYGNLMQTISQLIERSETGLNARQIAQLVEIVPNSSVFSRLQHAPGIRREKHQGRFVYFSEEKYQEQKSGLSRPHHVRFPTDSE
;
A
#
# COMPACT_ATOMS: atom_id res chain seq x y z
N MET A 1 22.77 6.56 -16.68
CA MET A 1 22.02 7.58 -17.45
C MET A 1 20.65 7.11 -17.98
N ALA A 2 20.19 5.88 -17.69
CA ALA A 2 18.90 5.36 -18.17
C ALA A 2 17.68 5.63 -17.25
N LYS A 3 17.84 6.31 -16.11
CA LYS A 3 16.72 6.60 -15.17
C LYS A 3 15.92 7.88 -15.50
N TYR A 4 16.48 8.77 -16.33
CA TYR A 4 15.82 10.03 -16.71
C TYR A 4 14.83 9.85 -17.88
N ALA A 5 15.14 8.98 -18.85
CA ALA A 5 14.29 8.75 -20.03
C ALA A 5 12.91 8.12 -19.70
N GLN A 6 12.82 7.31 -18.64
CA GLN A 6 11.53 6.73 -18.21
C GLN A 6 10.62 7.76 -17.53
N ASN A 7 11.20 8.77 -16.86
CA ASN A 7 10.46 9.85 -16.21
C ASN A 7 9.91 10.84 -17.23
N ASP A 8 10.64 11.12 -18.31
CA ASP A 8 10.18 12.01 -19.40
C ASP A 8 9.01 11.40 -20.18
N CYS A 9 8.97 10.07 -20.34
CA CYS A 9 7.87 9.38 -21.02
C CYS A 9 6.56 9.37 -20.19
N LEU A 10 6.68 9.24 -18.86
CA LEU A 10 5.53 9.39 -17.95
C LEU A 10 5.03 10.83 -17.88
N LEU A 11 5.94 11.81 -17.97
CA LEU A 11 5.59 13.22 -18.09
C LEU A 11 4.79 13.46 -19.38
N TYR A 12 5.27 12.98 -20.53
CA TYR A 12 4.59 13.17 -21.83
C TYR A 12 3.18 12.55 -21.90
N ILE A 13 2.99 11.36 -21.32
CA ILE A 13 1.68 10.67 -21.29
C ILE A 13 0.70 11.32 -20.31
N LEU A 14 1.18 11.97 -19.25
CA LEU A 14 0.36 12.75 -18.32
C LEU A 14 0.13 14.20 -18.79
N CYS A 15 0.90 14.68 -19.77
CA CYS A 15 0.98 16.09 -20.17
C CYS A 15 0.36 16.43 -21.54
N HIS A 16 -0.40 15.53 -22.20
CA HIS A 16 -1.23 15.98 -23.32
C HIS A 16 -2.38 16.88 -22.81
N GLY A 17 -2.12 18.20 -22.85
CA GLY A 17 -3.08 19.27 -22.56
C GLY A 17 -3.01 19.85 -21.14
N VAL A 18 -1.83 19.98 -20.54
CA VAL A 18 -1.68 20.48 -19.17
C VAL A 18 -1.17 21.93 -19.18
N ASP A 19 -1.93 22.82 -18.53
CA ASP A 19 -1.59 24.23 -18.27
C ASP A 19 -0.16 24.37 -17.69
N MET A 20 0.56 25.43 -18.07
CA MET A 20 1.95 25.72 -17.67
C MET A 20 2.17 25.64 -16.15
N ASP A 21 1.15 25.98 -15.36
CA ASP A 21 1.18 25.92 -13.89
C ASP A 21 1.27 24.48 -13.34
N ALA A 22 0.68 23.52 -14.04
CA ALA A 22 0.70 22.13 -13.60
C ALA A 22 2.02 21.42 -13.91
N GLU A 23 2.77 21.83 -14.94
CA GLU A 23 4.14 21.31 -15.14
C GLU A 23 5.08 21.79 -14.02
N LYS A 24 4.97 23.06 -13.63
CA LYS A 24 5.72 23.62 -12.51
C LYS A 24 5.37 22.93 -11.19
N ALA A 25 4.08 22.70 -10.93
CA ALA A 25 3.61 21.97 -9.76
C ALA A 25 4.15 20.54 -9.70
N ILE A 26 4.19 19.81 -10.82
CA ILE A 26 4.77 18.45 -10.89
C ILE A 26 6.26 18.48 -10.54
N LYS A 27 7.04 19.41 -11.12
CA LYS A 27 8.48 19.52 -10.85
C LYS A 27 8.75 19.78 -9.37
N GLU A 28 7.95 20.63 -8.74
CA GLU A 28 8.09 20.94 -7.32
C GLU A 28 7.65 19.77 -6.44
N PHE A 29 6.55 19.10 -6.79
CA PHE A 29 6.10 17.86 -6.13
C PHE A 29 7.18 16.77 -6.21
N GLN A 30 7.84 16.57 -7.35
CA GLN A 30 8.93 15.60 -7.50
C GLN A 30 10.09 15.86 -6.53
N LYS A 31 10.45 17.13 -6.30
CA LYS A 31 11.51 17.49 -5.32
C LYS A 31 11.09 17.16 -3.89
N ARG A 32 9.83 17.47 -3.53
CA ARG A 32 9.28 17.24 -2.19
C ARG A 32 8.99 15.77 -1.90
N LYS A 33 8.74 14.96 -2.94
CA LYS A 33 8.37 13.54 -2.94
C LYS A 33 7.01 13.22 -2.33
N VAL A 34 6.68 13.86 -1.20
CA VAL A 34 5.43 13.70 -0.46
C VAL A 34 4.88 15.08 -0.13
N VAL A 35 3.60 15.28 -0.39
CA VAL A 35 2.90 16.57 -0.20
C VAL A 35 1.48 16.37 0.30
N THR A 36 0.85 17.41 0.84
CA THR A 36 -0.58 17.44 1.20
C THR A 36 -1.44 18.05 0.08
N ILE A 37 -2.76 17.97 0.23
CA ILE A 37 -3.68 18.57 -0.75
C ILE A 37 -3.60 20.10 -0.75
N GLU A 38 -3.37 20.72 0.40
CA GLU A 38 -3.20 22.17 0.55
C GLU A 38 -1.95 22.63 -0.20
N GLU A 39 -0.82 21.92 -0.04
CA GLU A 39 0.41 22.25 -0.77
C GLU A 39 0.23 22.13 -2.29
N ILE A 40 -0.56 21.17 -2.77
CA ILE A 40 -0.88 21.07 -4.20
C ILE A 40 -1.79 22.20 -4.66
N ALA A 41 -2.77 22.59 -3.84
CA ALA A 41 -3.65 23.71 -4.14
C ALA A 41 -2.84 25.01 -4.29
N ASP A 42 -1.90 25.24 -3.37
CA ASP A 42 -0.98 26.39 -3.40
C ASP A 42 -0.05 26.34 -4.63
N LEU A 43 0.50 25.18 -4.97
CA LEU A 43 1.38 25.02 -6.14
C LEU A 43 0.66 25.26 -7.47
N LEU A 44 -0.66 25.01 -7.52
CA LEU A 44 -1.50 25.18 -8.69
C LEU A 44 -2.25 26.52 -8.70
N ASP A 45 -2.09 27.36 -7.67
CA ASP A 45 -2.90 28.56 -7.41
C ASP A 45 -4.41 28.30 -7.61
N SER A 46 -4.90 27.23 -6.97
CA SER A 46 -6.24 26.71 -7.23
C SER A 46 -6.97 26.25 -5.98
N SER A 47 -8.27 25.96 -6.12
CA SER A 47 -9.03 25.36 -5.04
C SER A 47 -8.56 23.94 -4.71
N VAL A 48 -8.77 23.51 -3.46
CA VAL A 48 -8.59 22.11 -3.01
C VAL A 48 -9.32 21.11 -3.90
N THR A 49 -10.51 21.47 -4.41
CA THR A 49 -11.28 20.62 -5.35
C THR A 49 -10.55 20.43 -6.68
N THR A 50 -9.98 21.50 -7.24
CA THR A 50 -9.16 21.45 -8.45
C THR A 50 -7.90 20.61 -8.23
N ALA A 51 -7.21 20.83 -7.11
CA ALA A 51 -6.05 20.05 -6.69
C ALA A 51 -6.36 18.54 -6.58
N ARG A 52 -7.50 18.16 -5.99
CA ARG A 52 -7.92 16.74 -5.89
C ARG A 52 -8.15 16.11 -7.25
N ARG A 53 -8.82 16.85 -8.15
CA ARG A 53 -9.03 16.40 -9.54
C ARG A 53 -7.68 16.18 -10.23
N GLN A 54 -6.72 17.06 -9.97
CA GLN A 54 -5.39 16.98 -10.56
C GLN A 54 -4.58 15.79 -10.03
N LEU A 55 -4.59 15.55 -8.71
CA LEU A 55 -3.99 14.35 -8.10
C LEU A 55 -4.56 13.05 -8.70
N LYS A 56 -5.88 13.00 -8.96
CA LYS A 56 -6.51 11.86 -9.64
C LYS A 56 -6.00 11.69 -11.07
N LYS A 57 -5.87 12.77 -11.84
CA LYS A 57 -5.30 12.75 -13.20
C LYS A 57 -3.85 12.25 -13.19
N TRP A 58 -3.05 12.70 -12.23
CA TRP A 58 -1.65 12.27 -12.05
C TRP A 58 -1.49 10.88 -11.43
N ARG A 59 -2.59 10.21 -11.07
CA ARG A 59 -2.60 8.85 -10.49
C ARG A 59 -1.70 8.72 -9.26
N THR A 60 -1.72 9.74 -8.39
CA THR A 60 -0.89 9.74 -7.18
C THR A 60 -1.25 8.61 -6.22
N TYR A 61 -0.24 8.07 -5.55
CA TYR A 61 -0.44 7.24 -4.38
C TYR A 61 -0.88 8.11 -3.20
N THR A 62 -1.73 7.54 -2.34
CA THR A 62 -2.28 8.21 -1.15
C THR A 62 -1.86 7.43 0.08
N SER A 63 -1.47 8.12 1.16
CA SER A 63 -1.04 7.49 2.40
C SER A 63 -2.18 6.73 3.05
N PHE A 64 -1.97 5.47 3.44
CA PHE A 64 -3.04 4.66 4.03
C PHE A 64 -3.13 4.77 5.56
N ASN A 65 -2.07 5.21 6.24
CA ASN A 65 -2.00 5.29 7.71
C ASN A 65 -2.24 6.71 8.27
N MET A 66 -2.26 7.74 7.43
CA MET A 66 -2.44 9.15 7.83
C MET A 66 -3.78 9.72 7.35
N ASN A 67 -4.87 8.94 7.42
CA ASN A 67 -6.22 9.34 6.97
C ASN A 67 -6.27 9.85 5.52
N GLY A 68 -5.39 9.36 4.64
CA GLY A 68 -5.32 9.82 3.25
C GLY A 68 -4.77 11.23 3.06
N ARG A 69 -4.05 11.79 4.05
CA ARG A 69 -3.58 13.18 4.04
C ARG A 69 -2.44 13.45 3.05
N TYR A 70 -1.58 12.46 2.79
CA TYR A 70 -0.36 12.65 2.02
C TYR A 70 -0.42 11.94 0.68
N TYR A 71 0.23 12.55 -0.31
CA TYR A 71 0.26 12.08 -1.70
C TYR A 71 1.68 11.95 -2.23
N SER A 72 1.90 11.03 -3.15
CA SER A 72 3.16 10.89 -3.89
C SER A 72 2.92 10.55 -5.36
N LEU A 73 3.70 11.16 -6.26
CA LEU A 73 3.60 10.90 -7.70
C LEU A 73 4.05 9.48 -8.05
N PRO A 74 3.51 8.89 -9.13
CA PRO A 74 4.06 7.69 -9.72
C PRO A 74 5.57 7.81 -10.00
N GLY A 75 6.31 6.71 -9.82
CA GLY A 75 7.76 6.65 -10.05
C GLY A 75 8.64 7.09 -8.86
N ILE A 76 8.08 7.81 -7.88
CA ILE A 76 8.78 8.21 -6.65
C ILE A 76 8.84 7.07 -5.62
N PRO A 77 7.72 6.41 -5.25
CA PRO A 77 7.76 5.35 -4.26
C PRO A 77 8.72 4.21 -4.63
N ARG A 78 9.35 3.64 -3.61
CA ARG A 78 10.14 2.40 -3.70
C ARG A 78 9.48 1.35 -2.82
N PHE A 79 8.51 0.66 -3.39
CA PHE A 79 7.76 -0.37 -2.69
C PHE A 79 8.65 -1.57 -2.37
N ASP A 80 8.47 -2.11 -1.17
CA ASP A 80 9.10 -3.35 -0.73
C ASP A 80 8.40 -4.59 -1.31
N GLU A 81 8.81 -5.79 -0.86
CA GLU A 81 8.21 -7.06 -1.28
C GLU A 81 6.71 -7.18 -0.96
N HIS A 82 6.24 -6.43 0.04
CA HIS A 82 4.85 -6.36 0.46
C HIS A 82 4.08 -5.27 -0.28
N GLY A 83 4.70 -4.55 -1.22
CA GLY A 83 4.06 -3.47 -1.96
C GLY A 83 3.86 -2.21 -1.14
N ILE A 84 4.58 -2.06 -0.02
CA ILE A 84 4.49 -0.93 0.90
C ILE A 84 5.73 -0.06 0.73
N TRP A 85 5.52 1.25 0.69
CA TRP A 85 6.61 2.21 0.72
C TRP A 85 6.47 3.07 1.95
N LYS A 86 7.49 3.03 2.81
CA LYS A 86 7.60 3.86 3.99
C LYS A 86 8.44 5.10 3.70
N TYR A 87 7.83 6.27 3.87
CA TYR A 87 8.51 7.55 3.84
C TYR A 87 8.38 8.22 5.21
N ARG A 88 9.44 8.12 6.04
CA ARG A 88 9.39 8.46 7.46
C ARG A 88 8.28 7.66 8.17
N GLU A 89 7.33 8.30 8.84
CA GLU A 89 6.15 7.65 9.43
C GLU A 89 4.99 7.44 8.45
N ILE A 90 5.09 7.88 7.20
CA ILE A 90 3.99 7.83 6.22
C ILE A 90 4.10 6.56 5.39
N LEU A 91 3.00 5.81 5.31
CA LEU A 91 2.95 4.57 4.55
C LEU A 91 2.05 4.70 3.32
N PHE A 92 2.60 4.31 2.18
CA PHE A 92 1.91 4.21 0.90
C PHE A 92 1.84 2.75 0.48
N SER A 93 0.80 2.40 -0.26
CA SER A 93 0.62 1.07 -0.81
C SER A 93 0.35 1.15 -2.29
N GLN A 94 0.97 0.25 -3.06
CA GLN A 94 0.66 0.08 -4.47
C GLN A 94 -0.76 -0.46 -4.72
N TYR A 95 -1.40 -1.01 -3.67
CA TYR A 95 -2.72 -1.60 -3.71
C TYR A 95 -3.85 -0.63 -3.32
N GLY A 96 -3.51 0.61 -2.96
CA GLY A 96 -4.48 1.64 -2.57
C GLY A 96 -4.60 1.80 -1.06
N ASN A 97 -5.82 1.73 -0.53
CA ASN A 97 -6.08 2.02 0.89
C ASN A 97 -5.68 0.87 1.82
N LEU A 98 -5.79 1.08 3.13
CA LEU A 98 -5.40 0.11 4.15
C LEU A 98 -6.12 -1.24 3.99
N MET A 99 -7.43 -1.23 3.73
CA MET A 99 -8.21 -2.47 3.58
C MET A 99 -7.78 -3.24 2.33
N GLN A 100 -7.62 -2.55 1.20
CA GLN A 100 -7.13 -3.17 -0.04
C GLN A 100 -5.72 -3.75 0.14
N THR A 101 -4.86 -3.03 0.86
CA THR A 101 -3.51 -3.50 1.18
C THR A 101 -3.55 -4.78 2.02
N ILE A 102 -4.35 -4.82 3.07
CA ILE A 102 -4.49 -6.01 3.92
C ILE A 102 -5.06 -7.19 3.12
N SER A 103 -6.08 -6.97 2.28
CA SER A 103 -6.61 -8.01 1.40
C SER A 103 -5.51 -8.61 0.51
N GLN A 104 -4.70 -7.79 -0.14
CA GLN A 104 -3.60 -8.26 -0.98
C GLN A 104 -2.51 -8.99 -0.19
N LEU A 105 -2.20 -8.54 1.03
CA LEU A 105 -1.24 -9.24 1.89
C LEU A 105 -1.76 -10.63 2.29
N ILE A 106 -3.03 -10.74 2.63
CA ILE A 106 -3.67 -12.01 2.96
C ILE A 106 -3.67 -12.94 1.74
N GLU A 107 -4.05 -12.46 0.56
CA GLU A 107 -4.11 -13.26 -0.67
C GLU A 107 -2.72 -13.75 -1.13
N ARG A 108 -1.67 -12.97 -0.90
CA ARG A 108 -0.29 -13.34 -1.23
C ARG A 108 0.37 -14.25 -0.20
N SER A 109 -0.23 -14.40 0.99
CA SER A 109 0.33 -15.25 2.05
C SER A 109 0.12 -16.73 1.75
N GLU A 110 1.07 -17.57 2.16
CA GLU A 110 0.98 -19.03 1.99
C GLU A 110 0.04 -19.70 2.99
N THR A 111 -0.20 -19.08 4.16
CA THR A 111 -0.90 -19.71 5.29
C THR A 111 -2.00 -18.84 5.89
N GLY A 112 -2.41 -17.79 5.17
CA GLY A 112 -3.18 -16.71 5.76
C GLY A 112 -2.32 -15.83 6.67
N LEU A 113 -2.94 -14.83 7.29
CA LEU A 113 -2.27 -13.95 8.25
C LEU A 113 -3.11 -13.80 9.51
N ASN A 114 -2.46 -13.84 10.67
CA ASN A 114 -3.10 -13.47 11.92
C ASN A 114 -3.05 -11.95 12.16
N ALA A 115 -3.85 -11.45 13.11
CA ALA A 115 -3.95 -10.03 13.40
C ALA A 115 -2.60 -9.38 13.77
N ARG A 116 -1.70 -10.10 14.46
CA ARG A 116 -0.38 -9.59 14.82
C ARG A 116 0.54 -9.45 13.60
N GLN A 117 0.52 -10.44 12.69
CA GLN A 117 1.28 -10.37 11.44
C GLN A 117 0.80 -9.22 10.57
N ILE A 118 -0.53 -9.08 10.40
CA ILE A 118 -1.12 -7.95 9.66
C ILE A 118 -0.68 -6.63 10.29
N ALA A 119 -0.81 -6.50 11.61
CA ALA A 119 -0.45 -5.28 12.35
C ALA A 119 1.03 -4.90 12.17
N GLN A 120 1.92 -5.88 12.17
CA GLN A 120 3.34 -5.68 11.92
C GLN A 120 3.62 -5.22 10.49
N LEU A 121 3.00 -5.84 9.49
CA LEU A 121 3.21 -5.53 8.07
C LEU A 121 2.75 -4.12 7.69
N VAL A 122 1.62 -3.67 8.23
CA VAL A 122 1.04 -2.35 7.90
C VAL A 122 1.25 -1.29 8.99
N GLU A 123 2.13 -1.60 9.96
CA GLU A 123 2.49 -0.77 11.12
C GLU A 123 1.31 -0.12 11.86
N ILE A 124 0.28 -0.92 12.14
CA ILE A 124 -0.86 -0.50 12.97
C ILE A 124 -0.84 -1.24 14.30
N VAL A 125 -1.62 -0.74 15.26
CA VAL A 125 -1.81 -1.45 16.53
C VAL A 125 -2.65 -2.74 16.34
N PRO A 126 -2.29 -3.88 16.97
CA PRO A 126 -3.02 -5.15 16.82
C PRO A 126 -4.48 -5.14 17.30
N ASN A 127 -4.88 -4.15 18.09
CA ASN A 127 -6.25 -3.94 18.55
C ASN A 127 -6.99 -2.85 17.74
N SER A 128 -6.45 -2.46 16.58
CA SER A 128 -7.05 -1.48 15.69
C SER A 128 -8.45 -1.90 15.24
N SER A 129 -9.34 -0.91 15.07
CA SER A 129 -10.68 -1.09 14.50
C SER A 129 -10.68 -1.60 13.06
N VAL A 130 -9.52 -1.74 12.41
CA VAL A 130 -9.41 -2.45 11.13
C VAL A 130 -9.83 -3.92 11.25
N PHE A 131 -9.56 -4.58 12.39
CA PHE A 131 -9.80 -6.02 12.54
C PHE A 131 -11.28 -6.36 12.68
N SER A 132 -12.10 -5.43 13.19
CA SER A 132 -13.56 -5.57 13.15
C SER A 132 -14.11 -5.37 11.73
N ARG A 133 -13.52 -4.45 10.94
CA ARG A 133 -13.88 -4.27 9.53
C ARG A 133 -13.50 -5.49 8.67
N LEU A 134 -12.33 -6.08 8.93
CA LEU A 134 -11.87 -7.29 8.22
C LEU A 134 -12.79 -8.50 8.44
N GLN A 135 -13.48 -8.59 9.58
CA GLN A 135 -14.45 -9.66 9.83
C GLN A 135 -15.58 -9.70 8.80
N HIS A 136 -15.94 -8.55 8.24
CA HIS A 136 -17.05 -8.39 7.30
C HIS A 136 -16.57 -8.02 5.89
N ALA A 137 -15.26 -8.09 5.65
CA ALA A 137 -14.70 -7.76 4.35
C ALA A 137 -15.01 -8.87 3.33
N PRO A 138 -15.55 -8.53 2.14
CA PRO A 138 -15.79 -9.52 1.10
C PRO A 138 -14.47 -10.14 0.64
N GLY A 139 -14.50 -11.43 0.31
CA GLY A 139 -13.32 -12.18 -0.13
C GLY A 139 -12.31 -12.53 0.98
N ILE A 140 -12.62 -12.20 2.24
CA ILE A 140 -11.79 -12.59 3.39
C ILE A 140 -12.57 -13.55 4.27
N ARG A 141 -11.97 -14.71 4.54
CA ARG A 141 -12.46 -15.70 5.48
C ARG A 141 -11.68 -15.62 6.79
N ARG A 142 -12.38 -15.60 7.92
CA ARG A 142 -11.75 -15.56 9.25
C ARG A 142 -12.08 -16.83 10.03
N GLU A 143 -11.06 -17.48 10.59
CA GLU A 143 -11.22 -18.65 11.46
C GLU A 143 -10.36 -18.54 12.71
N LYS A 144 -10.76 -19.24 13.78
CA LYS A 144 -9.99 -19.32 15.01
C LYS A 144 -9.14 -20.59 14.98
N HIS A 145 -7.82 -20.42 15.01
CA HIS A 145 -6.82 -21.49 15.01
C HIS A 145 -5.92 -21.33 16.24
N GLN A 146 -5.85 -22.36 17.10
CA GLN A 146 -5.05 -22.36 18.34
C GLN A 146 -5.23 -21.09 19.20
N GLY A 147 -6.48 -20.64 19.36
CA GLY A 147 -6.80 -19.45 20.16
C GLY A 147 -6.61 -18.11 19.45
N ARG A 148 -6.06 -18.07 18.23
CA ARG A 148 -5.83 -16.84 17.46
C ARG A 148 -6.72 -16.78 16.22
N PHE A 149 -7.12 -15.58 15.82
CA PHE A 149 -7.81 -15.40 14.54
C PHE A 149 -6.81 -15.34 13.40
N VAL A 150 -7.05 -16.14 12.37
CA VAL A 150 -6.32 -16.15 11.10
C VAL A 150 -7.30 -15.75 10.01
N TYR A 151 -6.83 -14.85 9.14
CA TYR A 151 -7.56 -14.34 7.99
C TYR A 151 -6.97 -14.98 6.73
N PHE A 152 -7.84 -15.51 5.89
CA PHE A 152 -7.53 -16.20 4.65
C PHE A 152 -8.21 -15.48 3.49
N SER A 153 -7.65 -15.61 2.29
CA SER A 153 -8.35 -15.24 1.06
C SER A 153 -9.38 -16.31 0.76
N GLU A 154 -10.61 -15.93 0.43
CA GLU A 154 -11.65 -16.89 0.03
C GLU A 154 -11.22 -17.67 -1.23
N GLU A 155 -10.54 -17.01 -2.16
CA GLU A 155 -10.06 -17.61 -3.41
C GLU A 155 -9.02 -18.70 -3.17
N LYS A 156 -8.09 -18.47 -2.23
CA LYS A 156 -6.98 -19.40 -1.90
C LYS A 156 -7.18 -20.14 -0.59
N TYR A 157 -8.41 -20.18 -0.09
CA TYR A 157 -8.68 -20.64 1.27
C TYR A 157 -8.17 -22.07 1.52
N GLN A 158 -8.44 -23.00 0.60
CA GLN A 158 -8.03 -24.40 0.75
C GLN A 158 -6.49 -24.56 0.75
N GLU A 159 -5.80 -23.86 -0.15
CA GLU A 159 -4.34 -23.86 -0.22
C GLU A 159 -3.74 -23.32 1.08
N GLN A 160 -4.20 -22.15 1.51
CA GLN A 160 -3.69 -21.48 2.71
C GLN A 160 -3.95 -22.27 3.99
N LYS A 161 -5.15 -22.84 4.11
CA LYS A 161 -5.52 -23.67 5.26
C LYS A 161 -4.71 -24.96 5.32
N SER A 162 -4.47 -25.60 4.18
CA SER A 162 -3.62 -26.78 4.12
C SER A 162 -2.17 -26.46 4.51
N GLY A 163 -1.63 -25.33 4.05
CA GLY A 163 -0.30 -24.84 4.41
C GLY A 163 -0.14 -24.57 5.91
N LEU A 164 -1.17 -23.98 6.54
CA LEU A 164 -1.18 -23.71 7.97
C LEU A 164 -1.17 -24.99 8.82
N SER A 165 -1.75 -26.08 8.30
CA SER A 165 -1.88 -27.36 9.01
C SER A 165 -0.67 -28.27 8.83
N ARG A 166 0.20 -27.98 7.85
CA ARG A 166 1.46 -28.69 7.67
C ARG A 166 2.41 -28.30 8.81
N PRO A 167 2.92 -29.23 9.62
CA PRO A 167 3.95 -28.91 10.59
C PRO A 167 5.12 -28.30 9.83
N HIS A 168 5.59 -27.12 10.24
CA HIS A 168 6.90 -26.63 9.84
C HIS A 168 7.90 -27.73 10.21
N HIS A 169 8.41 -28.45 9.21
CA HIS A 169 9.47 -29.41 9.40
C HIS A 169 10.72 -28.61 9.77
N VAL A 170 10.87 -28.29 11.06
CA VAL A 170 12.16 -27.89 11.62
C VAL A 170 13.06 -29.08 11.41
N ARG A 171 13.92 -29.03 10.37
CA ARG A 171 15.04 -29.96 10.28
C ARG A 171 15.94 -29.63 11.48
N PHE A 172 15.82 -30.42 12.53
CA PHE A 172 16.87 -30.49 13.54
C PHE A 172 18.15 -30.95 12.81
N PRO A 173 19.29 -30.26 12.98
CA PRO A 173 20.56 -30.83 12.58
C PRO A 173 20.67 -32.19 13.26
N THR A 174 20.79 -33.25 12.46
CA THR A 174 21.09 -34.57 12.99
C THR A 174 22.51 -34.49 13.54
N ASP A 175 22.67 -34.57 14.86
CA ASP A 175 23.99 -34.77 15.47
C ASP A 175 24.43 -36.21 15.17
N SER A 176 25.06 -36.40 14.01
CA SER A 176 25.81 -37.60 13.57
C SER A 176 26.64 -37.11 12.36
N GLU A 177 27.97 -37.07 12.33
CA GLU A 177 29.06 -37.72 13.09
C GLU A 177 30.24 -36.73 13.23
#